data_AF-A0A9X7UFT0-F1
#
_entry.id   AF-A0A9X7UFT0-F1
#
_cell.length_a   1.000
_cell.length_b   1.000
_cell.length_c   1.000
_cell.angle_alpha   90.00
_cell.angle_beta   90.00
_cell.angle_gamma   90.00
#
_symmetry.space_group_name_H-M   'P 1'
#
loop_
_entity.id
_entity.type
_entity.pdbx_description
1 polymer ?
#
loop_
_entity_poly.entity_id
_entity_poly.type
_entity_poly.pdbx_seq_one_letter_code
_entity_poly.pdbx_strand_id
1 'polypeptide(L)'
;MRTIARRLDSEDRVKVSAYYAALPAPASTLRTTSLYASKCASCHGGSGEGRGPGNPPLAGQSPTYVVVQIEAWRSGQRHDPTGTMLAVSRALAPAELAILASRDGDPSLPVRPPSTPAASR
;
A
#
# COMPACT_ATOMS: atom_id res chain seq x y z
N MET A 1 1.16 7.78 -12.73
CA MET A 1 2.34 7.00 -13.20
C MET A 1 2.27 6.48 -14.63
N ARG A 2 1.10 6.31 -15.26
CA ARG A 2 0.99 5.73 -16.62
C ARG A 2 1.79 6.48 -17.69
N THR A 3 1.90 7.81 -17.60
CA THR A 3 2.65 8.64 -18.55
C THR A 3 4.15 8.35 -18.55
N ILE A 4 4.74 8.13 -17.36
CA ILE A 4 6.15 7.81 -17.22
C ILE A 4 6.40 6.36 -17.64
N ALA A 5 5.60 5.42 -17.13
CA ALA A 5 5.79 3.98 -17.36
C ALA A 5 5.67 3.56 -18.85
N ARG A 6 4.87 4.28 -19.65
CA ARG A 6 4.75 4.01 -21.10
C ARG A 6 6.00 4.36 -21.90
N ARG A 7 6.90 5.16 -21.34
CA ARG A 7 8.15 5.55 -22.00
C ARG A 7 9.31 4.60 -21.69
N LEU A 8 9.13 3.67 -20.75
CA LEU A 8 10.15 2.69 -20.38
C LEU A 8 9.97 1.42 -21.22
N ASP A 9 11.01 1.07 -21.99
CA ASP A 9 11.08 -0.23 -22.67
C ASP A 9 11.40 -1.37 -21.68
N SER A 10 11.54 -2.59 -22.20
CA SER A 10 11.79 -3.77 -21.36
C SER A 10 13.14 -3.70 -20.63
N GLU A 11 14.18 -3.17 -21.26
CA GLU A 11 15.50 -3.05 -20.67
C GLU A 11 15.51 -1.97 -19.58
N ASP A 12 14.91 -0.82 -19.86
CA ASP A 12 14.73 0.27 -18.90
C ASP A 12 13.97 -0.18 -17.66
N ARG A 13 12.90 -0.96 -17.84
CA ARG A 13 12.12 -1.51 -16.73
C ARG A 13 12.97 -2.40 -15.83
N VAL A 14 13.82 -3.25 -16.41
CA VAL A 14 14.74 -4.10 -15.64
C VAL A 14 15.74 -3.23 -14.87
N LYS A 15 16.36 -2.24 -15.52
CA LYS A 15 17.33 -1.33 -14.89
C LYS A 15 16.73 -0.54 -13.74
N VAL A 16 15.55 0.06 -13.94
CA VAL A 16 14.84 0.82 -12.91
C VAL A 16 14.45 -0.09 -11.74
N SER A 17 13.95 -1.30 -12.02
CA SER A 17 13.58 -2.26 -10.99
C SER A 17 14.79 -2.69 -10.16
N ALA A 18 15.91 -3.01 -10.81
CA ALA A 18 17.16 -3.38 -10.15
C ALA A 18 17.71 -2.24 -9.29
N TYR A 19 17.65 -1.00 -9.79
CA TYR A 19 18.07 0.19 -9.05
C TYR A 19 17.29 0.34 -7.74
N TYR A 20 15.95 0.33 -7.79
CA TYR A 20 15.13 0.49 -6.58
C TYR A 20 15.26 -0.70 -5.61
N ALA A 21 15.45 -1.92 -6.13
CA ALA A 21 15.68 -3.11 -5.30
C ALA A 21 17.03 -3.07 -4.55
N ALA A 22 18.03 -2.38 -5.09
CA ALA A 22 19.34 -2.24 -4.47
C ALA A 22 19.41 -1.11 -3.41
N LEU A 23 18.39 -0.25 -3.33
CA LEU A 23 18.34 0.79 -2.31
C LEU A 23 18.11 0.17 -0.92
N PRO A 24 18.65 0.80 0.15
CA PRO A 24 18.33 0.37 1.50
C PRO A 24 16.82 0.47 1.74
N ALA A 25 16.25 -0.55 2.37
CA ALA A 25 14.85 -0.54 2.74
C ALA A 25 14.57 0.68 3.64
N PRO A 26 13.49 1.44 3.39
CA PRO A 26 13.14 2.54 4.27
C PRO A 26 12.86 2.00 5.67
N ALA A 27 13.39 2.68 6.68
CA ALA A 27 13.04 2.38 8.06
C ALA A 27 11.53 2.51 8.22
N SER A 28 10.86 1.39 8.51
CA SER A 28 9.42 1.38 8.71
C SER A 28 9.05 0.65 9.98
N THR A 29 8.38 1.36 10.87
CA THR A 29 7.62 0.76 11.96
C THR A 29 6.18 0.61 11.47
N LEU A 30 5.84 -0.53 10.87
CA LEU A 30 4.43 -0.84 10.68
C LEU A 30 3.83 -1.05 12.07
N ARG A 31 2.94 -0.16 12.50
CA ARG A 31 2.09 -0.42 13.67
C ARG A 31 1.01 -1.41 13.23
N THR A 32 1.23 -2.68 13.56
CA THR A 32 0.30 -3.76 13.21
C THR A 32 -0.98 -3.61 14.01
N THR A 33 -2.11 -3.49 13.31
CA THR A 33 -3.44 -3.51 13.91
C THR A 33 -3.97 -4.94 13.97
N SER A 34 -4.98 -5.19 14.80
CA SER A 34 -5.70 -6.49 14.80
C SER A 34 -6.29 -6.81 13.42
N LEU A 35 -6.72 -5.77 12.69
CA LEU A 35 -7.15 -5.87 11.30
C LEU A 35 -6.01 -6.41 10.41
N TYR A 36 -4.83 -5.80 10.48
CA TYR A 36 -3.68 -6.22 9.67
C TYR A 36 -3.31 -7.69 9.94
N ALA A 37 -3.22 -8.05 11.23
CA ALA A 37 -2.88 -9.41 11.64
C ALA A 37 -3.87 -10.46 11.09
N SER A 38 -5.17 -10.15 11.07
CA SER A 38 -6.21 -11.09 10.65
C SER A 38 -6.47 -11.13 9.13
N LYS A 39 -6.22 -10.03 8.41
CA LYS A 39 -6.58 -9.90 6.98
C LYS A 39 -5.40 -9.87 6.02
N CYS A 40 -4.21 -9.48 6.48
CA CYS A 40 -3.10 -9.10 5.59
C CYS A 40 -1.82 -9.92 5.84
N ALA A 41 -1.51 -10.19 7.11
CA ALA A 41 -0.20 -10.71 7.53
C ALA A 41 0.15 -12.10 6.97
N SER A 42 -0.85 -12.92 6.63
CA SER A 42 -0.63 -14.26 6.07
C SER A 42 0.15 -14.22 4.75
N CYS A 43 -0.14 -13.24 3.89
CA CYS A 43 0.55 -13.05 2.61
C CYS A 43 1.66 -12.00 2.71
N HIS A 44 1.43 -10.90 3.42
CA HIS A 44 2.35 -9.74 3.43
C HIS A 44 3.40 -9.77 4.55
N GLY A 45 3.44 -10.83 5.37
CA GLY A 45 4.39 -10.94 6.46
C GLY A 45 3.87 -10.33 7.76
N GLY A 46 4.43 -10.77 8.89
CA GLY A 46 3.93 -10.41 10.22
C GLY A 46 4.05 -8.91 10.51
N SER A 47 5.10 -8.29 9.97
CA SER A 47 5.39 -6.86 10.08
C SER A 47 5.16 -6.11 8.76
N GLY A 48 4.58 -6.76 7.74
CA GLY A 48 4.42 -6.16 6.41
C GLY A 48 5.68 -6.15 5.57
N GLU A 49 6.67 -6.98 5.90
CA GLU A 49 7.95 -7.10 5.19
C GLU A 49 7.83 -7.70 3.78
N GLY A 50 6.67 -8.28 3.44
CA GLY A 50 6.43 -8.96 2.18
C GLY A 50 6.95 -10.40 2.16
N ARG A 51 6.44 -11.19 1.21
CA ARG A 51 6.84 -12.58 0.97
C ARG A 51 7.03 -12.83 -0.53
N GLY A 52 8.18 -12.41 -1.04
CA GLY A 52 8.57 -12.61 -2.43
C GLY A 52 7.81 -11.73 -3.45
N PRO A 53 8.00 -11.97 -4.76
CA PRO A 53 7.53 -11.07 -5.81
C PRO A 53 6.00 -10.93 -5.90
N GLY A 54 5.25 -11.96 -5.49
CA GLY A 54 3.78 -11.95 -5.50
C GLY A 54 3.14 -11.23 -4.31
N ASN A 55 3.86 -11.08 -3.20
CA ASN A 55 3.36 -10.47 -1.97
C ASN A 55 4.29 -9.33 -1.56
N PRO A 56 4.12 -8.13 -2.14
CA PRO A 56 5.04 -7.03 -1.90
C PRO A 56 4.99 -6.54 -0.44
N PRO A 57 6.05 -5.86 0.03
CA PRO A 57 6.04 -5.21 1.33
C PRO A 57 4.94 -4.16 1.41
N LEU A 58 4.30 -4.09 2.58
CA LEU A 58 3.36 -3.03 2.98
C LEU A 58 3.96 -2.11 4.04
N ALA A 59 4.97 -2.59 4.78
CA ALA A 59 5.77 -1.75 5.66
C ALA A 59 6.39 -0.60 4.87
N GLY A 60 6.29 0.61 5.42
CA GLY A 60 6.89 1.83 4.89
C GLY A 60 5.99 2.54 3.91
N GLN A 61 4.88 1.92 3.53
CA GLN A 61 3.93 2.53 2.62
C GLN A 61 2.96 3.45 3.37
N SER A 62 2.59 4.56 2.73
CA SER A 62 1.64 5.49 3.34
C SER A 62 0.23 4.86 3.44
N PRO A 63 -0.51 5.10 4.54
CA PRO A 63 -1.89 4.66 4.69
C PRO A 63 -2.78 5.08 3.52
N THR A 64 -2.63 6.33 3.08
CA THR A 64 -3.37 6.88 1.94
C THR A 64 -3.09 6.10 0.66
N TYR A 65 -1.83 5.73 0.38
CA TYR A 65 -1.53 4.91 -0.78
C TYR A 65 -2.20 3.55 -0.69
N VAL A 66 -2.12 2.88 0.46
CA VAL A 66 -2.71 1.55 0.67
C VAL A 66 -4.21 1.58 0.38
N VAL A 67 -4.93 2.56 0.95
CA VAL A 67 -6.37 2.73 0.71
C VAL A 67 -6.68 2.95 -0.77
N VAL A 68 -5.95 3.84 -1.44
CA VAL A 68 -6.12 4.08 -2.88
C VAL A 68 -5.90 2.81 -3.70
N GLN A 69 -4.95 1.95 -3.32
CA GLN A 69 -4.76 0.68 -4.03
C GLN A 69 -5.92 -0.28 -3.77
N ILE A 70 -6.39 -0.41 -2.53
CA ILE A 70 -7.55 -1.24 -2.18
C ILE A 70 -8.80 -0.80 -2.95
N GLU A 71 -9.06 0.49 -3.05
CA GLU A 71 -10.17 1.04 -3.85
C GLU A 71 -9.99 0.79 -5.35
N ALA A 72 -8.76 0.88 -5.87
CA ALA A 72 -8.46 0.56 -7.26
C ALA A 72 -8.75 -0.91 -7.59
N TRP A 73 -8.47 -1.85 -6.67
CA TRP A 73 -8.89 -3.24 -6.83
C TRP A 73 -10.42 -3.37 -6.76
N ARG A 74 -11.09 -2.78 -5.77
CA ARG A 74 -12.56 -2.86 -5.62
C ARG A 74 -13.31 -2.42 -6.86
N SER A 75 -12.88 -1.31 -7.45
CA SER A 75 -13.46 -0.71 -8.65
C SER A 75 -13.06 -1.42 -9.94
N GLY A 76 -12.13 -2.37 -9.89
CA GLY A 76 -11.59 -3.03 -11.08
C GLY A 76 -10.67 -2.14 -11.92
N GLN A 77 -10.13 -1.06 -11.36
CA GLN A 77 -9.08 -0.26 -12.01
C GLN A 77 -7.69 -0.91 -11.89
N ARG A 78 -7.53 -1.82 -10.92
CA ARG A 78 -6.31 -2.61 -10.71
C ARG A 78 -6.65 -4.10 -10.68
N HIS A 79 -5.77 -4.90 -11.28
CA HIS A 79 -5.92 -6.35 -11.36
C HIS A 79 -4.62 -7.05 -10.98
N ASP A 80 -4.77 -8.25 -10.44
CA ASP A 80 -3.71 -9.23 -10.26
C ASP A 80 -4.10 -10.53 -10.99
N PRO A 81 -3.14 -11.36 -11.43
CA PRO A 81 -3.42 -12.52 -12.29
C PRO A 81 -4.39 -13.53 -11.68
N THR A 82 -4.45 -13.61 -10.35
CA THR A 82 -5.25 -14.59 -9.61
C THR A 82 -6.55 -14.02 -9.07
N GLY A 83 -6.79 -12.70 -9.20
CA GLY A 83 -7.93 -12.00 -8.61
C GLY A 83 -7.93 -12.00 -7.07
N THR A 84 -6.81 -12.32 -6.45
CA THR A 84 -6.69 -12.48 -5.00
C THR A 84 -6.93 -11.15 -4.29
N MET A 85 -6.30 -10.07 -4.76
CA MET A 85 -6.47 -8.75 -4.13
C MET A 85 -7.83 -8.14 -4.45
N LEU A 86 -8.44 -8.47 -5.59
CA LEU A 86 -9.84 -8.12 -5.85
C LEU A 86 -10.76 -8.75 -4.79
N ALA A 87 -10.62 -10.05 -4.53
CA ALA A 87 -11.43 -10.76 -3.52
C ALA A 87 -11.20 -10.19 -2.11
N VAL A 88 -9.95 -10.02 -1.69
CA VAL A 88 -9.59 -9.41 -0.39
C VAL A 88 -10.17 -8.00 -0.28
N SER A 89 -10.03 -7.18 -1.32
CA SER A 89 -10.51 -5.79 -1.30
C SER A 89 -12.03 -5.72 -1.10
N ARG A 90 -12.81 -6.60 -1.75
CA ARG A 90 -14.27 -6.65 -1.63
C ARG A 90 -14.75 -7.20 -0.28
N ALA A 91 -13.94 -8.01 0.39
CA ALA A 91 -14.27 -8.58 1.69
C ALA A 91 -14.10 -7.59 2.86
N LEU A 92 -13.40 -6.47 2.67
CA LEU A 92 -13.24 -5.46 3.72
C LEU A 92 -14.54 -4.66 3.95
N ALA A 93 -14.90 -4.37 5.19
CA ALA A 93 -15.99 -3.46 5.51
C ALA A 93 -15.55 -1.98 5.35
N PRO A 94 -16.48 -1.02 5.16
CA PRO A 94 -16.15 0.40 5.13
C PRO A 94 -15.39 0.89 6.38
N ALA A 95 -15.76 0.39 7.56
CA ALA A 95 -15.06 0.69 8.81
C ALA A 95 -13.61 0.16 8.83
N GLU A 96 -13.36 -1.00 8.21
CA GLU A 96 -12.01 -1.56 8.10
C GLU A 96 -11.14 -0.73 7.15
N LEU A 97 -11.70 -0.16 6.08
CA LEU A 97 -10.97 0.81 5.24
C LEU A 97 -10.59 2.08 6.00
N ALA A 98 -11.46 2.57 6.87
CA ALA A 98 -11.15 3.74 7.71
C ALA A 98 -9.98 3.45 8.67
N ILE A 99 -9.89 2.23 9.20
CA ILE A 99 -8.75 1.76 10.00
C ILE A 99 -7.47 1.70 9.15
N LEU A 100 -7.55 1.25 7.90
CA LEU A 100 -6.39 1.28 6.99
C LEU A 100 -5.95 2.69 6.59
N ALA A 101 -6.88 3.66 6.63
CA ALA A 101 -6.62 5.06 6.32
C ALA A 101 -5.97 5.80 7.50
N SER A 102 -6.12 5.31 8.73
CA SER A 102 -5.60 5.99 9.91
C SER A 102 -4.08 5.84 9.98
N ARG A 103 -3.38 6.98 10.08
CA ARG A 103 -1.93 7.02 10.33
C ARG A 103 -1.55 6.46 11.69
N ASP A 104 -2.49 6.55 12.62
CA ASP A 104 -2.37 6.11 13.98
C ASP A 104 -3.37 4.95 14.12
N GLY A 105 -2.89 3.74 14.39
CA GLY A 105 -3.71 2.52 14.45
C GLY A 105 -4.69 2.46 15.63
N ASP A 106 -5.28 3.59 16.02
CA ASP A 106 -6.30 3.75 17.06
C ASP A 106 -7.55 4.43 16.45
N PRO A 107 -8.70 3.74 16.37
CA PRO A 107 -9.95 4.31 15.86
C PRO A 107 -10.53 5.42 16.75
N SER A 108 -9.93 5.71 17.91
CA SER A 108 -10.43 6.65 18.92
C SER A 108 -9.88 8.08 18.77
N LEU A 109 -8.89 8.30 17.89
CA LEU A 109 -8.26 9.60 17.76
C LEU A 109 -8.86 10.44 16.60
N PRO A 110 -9.08 11.75 16.80
CA PRO A 110 -9.67 12.60 15.78
C PRO A 110 -8.77 12.68 14.54
N VAL A 111 -9.38 12.52 13.37
CA VAL A 111 -8.71 12.72 12.08
C VAL A 111 -8.09 14.11 12.04
N ARG A 112 -6.75 14.17 11.93
CA ARG A 112 -6.08 15.46 11.76
C ARG A 112 -6.48 16.04 10.40
N PRO A 113 -7.03 17.27 10.33
CA PRO A 113 -7.40 17.87 9.06
C PRO A 113 -6.16 18.01 8.16
N PRO A 114 -6.35 18.01 6.82
CA PRO A 114 -5.26 18.17 5.88
C PRO A 114 -4.57 19.51 6.15
N SER A 115 -3.28 19.45 6.48
CA SER A 115 -2.43 20.63 6.56
C SER A 115 -2.25 21.18 5.14
N THR A 116 -2.85 22.33 4.87
CA THR A 116 -2.60 23.13 3.65
C THR A 116 -1.09 23.38 3.53
N PRO A 117 -0.47 23.22 2.35
CA PRO A 117 0.91 23.63 2.17
C PRO A 117 0.99 25.14 2.38
N ALA A 118 1.85 25.57 3.30
CA ALA A 118 2.18 26.98 3.42
C ALA A 118 2.74 27.44 2.07
N ALA A 119 2.10 28.45 1.47
CA ALA A 119 2.60 29.13 0.30
C ALA A 119 3.92 29.83 0.68
N SER A 120 5.04 29.26 0.25
CA SER A 120 6.32 29.97 0.29
C SER A 120 6.33 31.04 -0.82
N ARG A 121 6.65 32.27 -0.42
CA ARG A 121 6.90 33.42 -1.31
C ARG A 121 8.21 33.29 -2.06
#